data_AF-A0A661EUY8-F1
#
_entry.id   AF-A0A661EUY8-F1
#
_cell.length_a   1.000
_cell.length_b   1.000
_cell.length_c   1.000
_cell.angle_alpha   90.00
_cell.angle_beta   90.00
_cell.angle_gamma   90.00
#
_symmetry.space_group_name_H-M   'P 1'
#
loop_
_entity.id
_entity.type
_entity.pdbx_description
1 polymer ?
#
loop_
_entity_poly.entity_id
_entity_poly.type
_entity_poly.pdbx_seq_one_letter_code
_entity_poly.pdbx_strand_id
1 'polypeptide(L)'
;MNTLAELAIALLELLEAEGRAFRQSLIRTGMGLGLVVIAVILSIGGFGLSLWSGYLYLSTMLEPPLAALTTGGLAFALAAILLFIALRFGR
;
A
#
# COMPACT_ATOMS: atom_id res chain seq x y z
N MET A 1 50.83 13.30 18.05
CA MET A 1 49.54 13.20 18.78
C MET A 1 48.36 13.77 17.99
N ASN A 2 48.51 14.12 16.71
CA ASN A 2 47.43 14.63 15.85
C ASN A 2 46.68 13.56 15.05
N THR A 3 47.27 12.38 14.84
CA THR A 3 46.68 11.32 14.02
C THR A 3 45.35 10.81 14.56
N LEU A 4 45.21 10.68 15.88
CA LEU A 4 43.94 10.28 16.51
C LEU A 4 42.86 11.36 16.37
N ALA A 5 43.25 12.64 16.42
CA ALA A 5 42.31 13.74 16.24
C ALA A 5 41.85 13.84 14.78
N GLU A 6 42.76 13.69 13.81
CA GLU A 6 42.43 13.62 12.38
C GLU A 6 41.51 12.45 12.05
N LEU A 7 41.77 11.28 12.65
CA LEU A 7 40.92 10.09 12.47
C LEU A 7 39.53 10.30 13.08
N ALA A 8 39.44 10.93 14.25
CA ALA A 8 38.17 11.26 14.89
C ALA A 8 37.36 12.27 14.07
N ILE A 9 38.01 13.30 13.51
CA ILE A 9 37.36 14.29 12.64
C ILE A 9 36.86 13.61 11.36
N ALA A 10 37.69 12.79 10.71
CA ALA A 10 37.30 12.07 9.49
C ALA A 10 36.11 11.12 9.72
N LEU A 11 36.06 10.42 10.86
CA LEU A 11 34.91 9.60 11.24
C LEU A 11 33.66 10.43 11.50
N LEU A 12 33.80 11.60 12.12
CA LEU A 12 32.68 12.50 12.40
C LEU A 12 32.08 13.05 11.10
N GLU A 13 32.91 13.48 10.16
CA GLU A 13 32.50 13.96 8.84
C GLU A 13 31.79 12.87 8.03
N LEU A 14 32.30 11.63 8.08
CA LEU A 14 31.68 10.48 7.43
C LEU A 14 30.29 10.20 8.02
N LEU A 15 30.17 10.21 9.35
CA LEU A 15 28.93 9.96 10.06
C LEU A 15 27.89 11.07 9.79
N GLU A 16 28.33 12.32 9.64
CA GLU A 16 27.47 13.43 9.27
C GLU A 16 26.98 13.32 7.81
N ALA A 17 27.85 12.87 6.90
CA ALA A 17 27.50 12.62 5.51
C ALA A 17 26.51 11.44 5.36
N GLU A 18 26.76 10.31 6.04
CA GLU A 18 25.84 9.18 6.09
C GLU A 18 24.52 9.54 6.77
N GLY A 19 24.56 10.32 7.85
CA GLY A 19 23.37 10.79 8.56
C GLY A 19 22.45 11.63 7.66
N ARG A 20 23.01 12.52 6.83
CA ARG A 20 22.23 13.29 5.84
C ARG A 20 21.62 12.38 4.77
N ALA A 21 22.40 11.45 4.21
CA ALA A 21 21.90 10.50 3.22
C ALA A 21 20.79 9.59 3.78
N PHE A 22 20.96 9.11 5.01
CA PHE A 22 20.00 8.28 5.72
C PHE A 22 18.71 9.04 6.02
N ARG A 23 18.79 10.29 6.49
CA ARG A 23 17.62 11.14 6.74
C ARG A 23 16.80 11.35 5.47
N GLN A 24 17.45 11.59 4.33
CA GLN A 24 16.76 11.79 3.06
C GLN A 24 16.11 10.50 2.55
N SER A 25 16.77 9.36 2.72
CA SER A 25 16.22 8.04 2.43
C SER A 25 15.00 7.71 3.33
N LEU A 26 15.09 7.99 4.62
CA LEU A 26 14.01 7.79 5.58
C LEU A 26 12.78 8.64 5.26
N ILE A 27 12.95 9.92 4.96
CA ILE A 27 11.82 10.81 4.61
C ILE A 27 11.14 10.30 3.33
N ARG A 28 11.92 9.96 2.31
CA ARG A 28 11.38 9.44 1.04
C ARG A 28 10.64 8.12 1.24
N THR A 29 11.22 7.19 2.01
CA THR A 29 10.61 5.89 2.30
C THR A 29 9.36 6.03 3.16
N GLY A 30 9.43 6.87 4.20
CA GLY A 30 8.30 7.16 5.10
C GLY A 30 7.13 7.81 4.37
N MET A 31 7.40 8.77 3.48
CA MET A 31 6.37 9.38 2.63
C MET A 31 5.77 8.35 1.66
N GLY A 32 6.60 7.50 1.05
CA GLY A 32 6.14 6.41 0.18
C GLY A 32 5.21 5.44 0.91
N LEU A 33 5.62 4.97 2.10
CA LEU A 33 4.80 4.09 2.94
C LEU A 33 3.50 4.79 3.39
N GLY A 34 3.57 6.05 3.79
CA GLY A 34 2.39 6.84 4.15
C GLY A 34 1.38 6.92 3.02
N LEU A 35 1.84 7.19 1.79
CA LEU A 35 0.99 7.20 0.61
C LEU A 35 0.39 5.81 0.31
N VAL A 36 1.15 4.74 0.47
CA VAL A 36 0.65 3.37 0.32
C VAL A 36 -0.47 3.08 1.32
N VAL A 37 -0.30 3.46 2.58
CA VAL A 37 -1.34 3.28 3.61
C VAL A 37 -2.62 4.03 3.25
N ILE A 38 -2.50 5.29 2.82
CA ILE A 38 -3.66 6.10 2.36
C ILE A 38 -4.33 5.42 1.16
N ALA A 39 -3.56 4.95 0.19
CA ALA A 39 -4.08 4.26 -0.98
C ALA A 39 -4.81 2.97 -0.61
N VAL A 40 -4.31 2.20 0.35
CA VAL A 40 -4.98 0.98 0.86
C VAL A 40 -6.31 1.33 1.51
N ILE A 41 -6.35 2.34 2.39
CA ILE A 41 -7.59 2.77 3.06
C ILE A 41 -8.63 3.21 2.03
N LEU A 42 -8.24 4.06 1.07
CA LEU A 42 -9.13 4.52 0.01
C LEU A 42 -9.61 3.36 -0.87
N SER A 43 -8.74 2.40 -1.18
CA SER A 43 -9.09 1.23 -1.98
C SER A 43 -10.11 0.36 -1.26
N ILE A 44 -9.92 0.06 0.03
CA ILE A 44 -10.86 -0.73 0.83
C ILE A 44 -12.22 -0.01 0.90
N GLY A 45 -12.22 1.29 1.20
CA GLY A 45 -13.44 2.09 1.30
C GLY A 45 -14.19 2.16 -0.04
N GLY A 46 -13.48 2.49 -1.13
CA GLY A 46 -14.05 2.60 -2.46
C GLY A 46 -14.60 1.27 -2.99
N PHE A 47 -13.87 0.17 -2.77
CA PHE A 47 -14.31 -1.16 -3.20
C PHE A 47 -15.52 -1.62 -2.39
N GLY A 48 -15.53 -1.40 -1.07
CA GLY A 48 -16.67 -1.70 -0.21
C GLY A 48 -17.93 -0.93 -0.62
N LEU A 49 -17.82 0.37 -0.86
CA LEU A 49 -18.92 1.20 -1.33
C LEU A 49 -19.42 0.77 -2.72
N SER A 50 -18.51 0.37 -3.62
CA SER A 50 -18.87 -0.10 -4.95
C SER A 50 -19.68 -1.41 -4.91
N LEU A 51 -19.25 -2.36 -4.07
CA LEU A 51 -20.00 -3.60 -3.86
C LEU A 51 -21.36 -3.32 -3.22
N TRP A 52 -21.40 -2.45 -2.21
CA TRP A 52 -22.65 -2.09 -1.54
C TRP A 52 -23.65 -1.42 -2.49
N SER A 53 -23.18 -0.47 -3.30
CA SER A 53 -23.99 0.19 -4.32
C SER A 53 -24.47 -0.79 -5.40
N GLY A 54 -23.61 -1.70 -5.84
CA GLY A 54 -23.96 -2.76 -6.79
C GLY A 54 -25.03 -3.70 -6.24
N TYR A 55 -24.92 -4.09 -4.97
CA TYR A 55 -25.94 -4.88 -4.28
C TYR A 55 -27.28 -4.14 -4.19
N LEU A 56 -27.26 -2.88 -3.76
CA LEU A 56 -28.47 -2.04 -3.69
C LEU A 56 -29.14 -1.92 -5.05
N TYR A 57 -28.36 -1.67 -6.11
CA TYR A 57 -28.90 -1.62 -7.47
C TYR A 57 -29.52 -2.97 -7.88
N LEU A 58 -28.82 -4.09 -7.67
CA LEU A 58 -29.34 -5.41 -7.99
C LEU A 58 -30.59 -5.76 -7.20
N SER A 59 -30.70 -5.30 -5.95
CA SER A 59 -31.89 -5.51 -5.12
C SER A 59 -33.14 -4.78 -5.64
N THR A 60 -32.99 -3.85 -6.59
CA THR A 60 -34.13 -3.26 -7.32
C THR A 60 -34.68 -4.18 -8.41
N MET A 61 -33.89 -5.16 -8.86
CA MET A 61 -34.24 -6.05 -9.97
C MET A 61 -34.40 -7.52 -9.56
N LEU A 62 -33.74 -7.94 -8.48
CA LEU A 62 -33.76 -9.30 -7.96
C LEU A 62 -34.18 -9.32 -6.49
N GLU A 63 -34.64 -10.50 -6.04
CA GLU A 63 -34.83 -10.73 -4.61
C GLU A 63 -33.50 -10.57 -3.85
N PRO A 64 -33.53 -10.04 -2.60
CA PRO A 64 -32.33 -9.77 -1.81
C PRO A 64 -31.33 -10.93 -1.70
N PRO A 65 -31.76 -12.21 -1.53
CA PRO A 65 -30.83 -13.34 -1.47
C PRO A 65 -30.04 -13.54 -2.78
N LEU A 66 -30.71 -13.41 -3.92
CA LEU A 66 -30.09 -13.57 -5.24
C LEU A 66 -29.17 -12.39 -5.58
N ALA A 67 -29.56 -11.17 -5.19
CA ALA A 67 -28.71 -9.99 -5.30
C ALA A 67 -27.41 -10.14 -4.46
N ALA A 68 -27.52 -10.63 -3.22
CA ALA A 68 -26.35 -10.84 -2.36
C ALA A 68 -25.39 -11.90 -2.92
N LEU A 69 -25.95 -13.01 -3.42
CA LEU A 69 -25.18 -14.12 -3.98
C LEU A 69 -24.42 -13.71 -5.25
N THR A 70 -25.06 -12.93 -6.13
CA THR A 70 -24.44 -12.43 -7.36
C THR A 70 -23.38 -11.37 -7.10
N THR A 71 -23.66 -10.38 -6.25
CA THR A 71 -22.66 -9.36 -5.89
C THR A 71 -21.47 -9.96 -5.15
N GLY A 72 -21.71 -10.87 -4.20
CA GLY A 72 -20.64 -11.60 -3.50
C GLY A 72 -19.83 -12.49 -4.43
N GLY A 73 -20.50 -13.20 -5.36
CA GLY A 73 -19.84 -14.02 -6.38
C GLY A 73 -18.92 -13.21 -7.29
N LEU A 74 -19.38 -12.04 -7.75
CA LEU A 74 -18.55 -11.11 -8.53
C LEU A 74 -17.35 -10.59 -7.73
N ALA A 75 -17.55 -10.26 -6.45
CA ALA A 75 -16.46 -9.82 -5.58
C ALA A 75 -15.37 -10.90 -5.42
N PHE A 76 -15.78 -12.16 -5.22
CA PHE A 76 -14.85 -13.28 -5.14
C PHE A 76 -14.13 -13.53 -6.47
N ALA A 77 -14.84 -13.46 -7.60
CA ALA A 77 -14.23 -13.62 -8.92
C ALA A 77 -13.18 -12.53 -9.18
N LEU A 78 -13.47 -11.27 -8.85
CA LEU A 78 -12.50 -10.17 -8.95
C LEU A 78 -11.30 -10.39 -8.04
N ALA A 79 -11.51 -10.81 -6.79
CA ALA A 79 -10.42 -11.12 -5.87
C ALA A 79 -9.53 -12.26 -6.40
N ALA A 80 -10.11 -13.31 -6.98
CA ALA A 80 -9.38 -14.42 -7.58
C ALA A 80 -8.54 -13.97 -8.80
N ILE A 81 -9.09 -13.10 -9.66
CA ILE A 81 -8.37 -12.52 -10.80
C ILE A 81 -7.20 -11.66 -10.32
N LEU A 82 -7.42 -10.79 -9.34
CA LEU A 82 -6.36 -9.95 -8.77
C LEU A 82 -5.26 -10.78 -8.12
N LEU A 83 -5.61 -11.83 -7.38
CA LEU A 83 -4.65 -12.77 -6.81
C LEU A 83 -3.83 -13.47 -7.90
N PHE A 84 -4.49 -13.93 -8.97
CA PHE A 84 -3.80 -14.56 -10.09
C PHE A 84 -2.81 -13.61 -10.79
N ILE A 85 -3.22 -12.35 -11.02
CA ILE A 85 -2.36 -11.30 -11.58
C ILE A 85 -1.17 -11.06 -10.64
N ALA A 86 -1.41 -10.88 -9.34
CA ALA A 86 -0.35 -10.67 -8.36
C ALA A 86 0.66 -11.83 -8.34
N LEU A 87 0.19 -13.09 -8.41
CA LEU A 87 1.05 -14.27 -8.49
C LEU A 87 1.84 -14.35 -9.82
N ARG A 88 1.27 -13.83 -10.91
CA ARG A 88 1.91 -13.84 -12.23
C ARG A 88 2.99 -12.79 -12.39
N PHE A 89 2.76 -11.58 -11.85
CA PHE A 89 3.63 -10.40 -12.00
C PHE A 89 4.51 -10.13 -10.78
N GLY A 90 4.23 -10.75 -9.63
CA GLY A 90 5.05 -10.66 -8.42
C GLY A 90 6.25 -11.63 -8.39
N ARG A 91 6.48 -12.37 -9.48
CA ARG A 91 7.65 -13.20 -9.74
C ARG A 91 8.53 -12.54 -10.80
#